data_AF-A0A7J2SQA1-F1
#
_entry.id   AF-A0A7J2SQA1-F1
#
_cell.length_a   1.000
_cell.length_b   1.000
_cell.length_c   1.000
_cell.angle_alpha   90.00
_cell.angle_beta   90.00
_cell.angle_gamma   90.00
#
_symmetry.space_group_name_H-M   'P 1'
#
loop_
_entity.id
_entity.type
_entity.pdbx_description
1 polymer ?
#
loop_
_entity_poly.entity_id
_entity_poly.type
_entity_poly.pdbx_seq_one_letter_code
_entity_poly.pdbx_strand_id
1 'polypeptide(L)'
;LNNAVARCEDFNRLLCDERFHYIDIDPFGTPVPYIDAAVKGVVSEGVLAVTATDTATLCGVYPKTCLRRYGAVPLRSWIKHEVGLRILIGFICREAAKYDRGIDVLLSYATDHYMRVYVRVWRGAKKADKSLEHLQRVEASDFTIHKKDKVTEIGPLWMGKLHNKNVVLKLKDILQRKTCGTRRGMEKLLERMIEEVDLPPFFYTVDSLSSQLKVSPPKLIFVLTTLNEKGFMAGRTQFDDSAFKTDASREEVCRVIKELASHKYL
;
A
#
# COMPACT_ATOMS: atom_id res chain seq x y z
N LEU A 1 -16.66 4.28 -31.48
CA LEU A 1 -16.28 5.32 -30.50
C LEU A 1 -15.69 6.48 -31.30
N ASN A 2 -16.40 7.60 -31.46
CA ASN A 2 -15.91 8.74 -32.25
C ASN A 2 -14.93 9.63 -31.47
N ASN A 3 -14.68 9.29 -30.20
CA ASN A 3 -13.83 9.99 -29.25
C ASN A 3 -12.66 9.12 -28.75
N ALA A 4 -12.32 8.06 -29.50
CA ALA A 4 -11.20 7.19 -29.18
C ALA A 4 -10.10 7.37 -30.22
N VAL A 5 -8.87 7.54 -29.74
CA VAL A 5 -7.70 7.78 -30.59
C VAL A 5 -6.62 6.79 -30.20
N ALA A 6 -6.22 5.95 -31.14
CA ALA A 6 -5.07 5.07 -30.98
C ALA A 6 -3.80 5.78 -31.46
N ARG A 7 -2.71 5.63 -30.70
CA ARG A 7 -1.40 6.19 -31.01
C ARG A 7 -0.35 5.08 -30.92
N CYS A 8 0.59 5.09 -31.85
CA CYS A 8 1.75 4.20 -31.85
C CYS A 8 3.00 5.07 -31.69
N GLU A 9 3.24 5.52 -30.46
CA GLU A 9 4.35 6.39 -30.12
C GLU A 9 4.84 6.11 -28.70
N ASP A 10 6.02 6.63 -28.37
CA ASP A 10 6.57 6.52 -27.02
C ASP A 10 5.71 7.31 -26.01
N PHE A 11 5.41 6.68 -24.88
CA PHE A 11 4.54 7.27 -23.85
C PHE A 11 5.12 8.57 -23.26
N ASN A 12 6.43 8.64 -23.04
CA ASN A 12 7.05 9.84 -22.50
C ASN A 12 7.01 10.98 -23.52
N ARG A 13 7.18 10.67 -24.82
CA ARG A 13 6.99 11.65 -25.89
C ARG A 13 5.58 12.22 -25.90
N LEU A 14 4.54 11.37 -25.87
CA LEU A 14 3.14 11.81 -25.85
C LEU A 14 2.87 12.80 -24.71
N LEU A 15 3.40 12.52 -23.53
CA LEU A 15 3.20 13.35 -22.34
C LEU A 15 4.01 14.66 -22.32
N CYS A 16 4.98 14.83 -23.22
CA CYS A 16 5.60 16.12 -23.43
C CYS A 16 4.62 17.09 -24.12
N ASP A 17 3.92 16.59 -25.15
CA ASP A 17 3.10 17.38 -26.04
C ASP A 17 1.68 17.60 -25.50
N GLU A 18 1.12 16.60 -24.81
CA GLU A 18 -0.27 16.62 -24.35
C GLU A 18 -0.38 16.55 -22.82
N ARG A 19 -1.58 16.90 -22.31
CA ARG A 19 -1.91 16.84 -20.89
C ARG A 19 -3.24 16.12 -20.69
N PHE A 20 -3.34 15.34 -19.61
CA PHE A 20 -4.50 14.47 -19.37
C PHE A 20 -5.06 14.63 -17.95
N HIS A 21 -6.38 14.46 -17.82
CA HIS A 21 -7.10 14.45 -16.54
C HIS A 21 -6.91 13.14 -15.76
N TYR A 22 -6.67 12.06 -16.49
CA TYR A 22 -6.45 10.73 -15.95
C TYR A 22 -5.38 10.04 -16.80
N ILE A 23 -4.35 9.51 -16.17
CA ILE A 23 -3.28 8.76 -16.82
C ILE A 23 -3.17 7.40 -16.14
N ASP A 24 -3.22 6.34 -16.94
CA ASP A 24 -3.04 4.96 -16.48
C ASP A 24 -1.71 4.39 -16.99
N ILE A 25 -0.85 4.00 -16.08
CA ILE A 25 0.49 3.47 -16.36
C ILE A 25 0.49 2.00 -15.93
N ASP A 26 0.43 1.10 -16.91
CA ASP A 26 0.39 -0.35 -16.70
C ASP A 26 1.48 -1.08 -17.51
N PRO A 27 2.76 -0.99 -17.09
CA PRO A 27 3.86 -1.56 -17.84
C PRO A 27 4.19 -2.98 -17.39
N PHE A 28 4.95 -3.68 -18.22
CA PHE A 28 5.64 -4.90 -17.81
C PHE A 28 6.82 -4.55 -16.90
N GLY A 29 6.76 -4.99 -15.65
CA GLY A 29 7.74 -4.73 -14.61
C GLY A 29 7.52 -3.42 -13.86
N THR A 30 8.48 -2.50 -13.99
CA THR A 30 8.57 -1.28 -13.16
C THR A 30 7.95 -0.07 -13.88
N PRO A 31 7.20 0.80 -13.17
CA PRO A 31 6.68 2.02 -13.75
C PRO A 31 7.67 3.19 -13.73
N VAL A 32 8.84 3.02 -13.09
CA VAL A 32 9.84 4.10 -12.88
C VAL A 32 10.14 4.93 -14.13
N PRO A 33 10.35 4.36 -15.33
CA PRO A 33 10.66 5.15 -16.53
C PRO A 33 9.57 6.12 -16.99
N TYR A 34 8.34 5.97 -16.48
CA TYR A 34 7.16 6.70 -16.96
C TYR A 34 6.63 7.72 -15.95
N ILE A 35 7.00 7.59 -14.66
CA ILE A 35 6.43 8.41 -13.58
C ILE A 35 6.78 9.89 -13.74
N ASP A 36 8.04 10.21 -14.06
CA ASP A 36 8.49 11.60 -14.21
C ASP A 36 7.71 12.35 -15.31
N ALA A 37 7.55 11.73 -16.48
CA ALA A 37 6.75 12.28 -17.58
C ALA A 37 5.27 12.38 -17.20
N ALA A 38 4.70 11.35 -16.56
CA ALA A 38 3.29 11.33 -16.15
C ALA A 38 2.95 12.40 -15.11
N VAL A 39 3.84 12.64 -14.14
CA VAL A 39 3.71 13.71 -13.16
C VAL A 39 3.62 15.09 -13.84
N LYS A 40 4.38 15.32 -14.91
CA LYS A 40 4.31 16.56 -15.71
C LYS A 40 3.08 16.60 -16.61
N GLY A 41 2.76 15.45 -17.19
CA GLY A 41 1.70 15.21 -18.17
C GLY A 41 0.28 15.26 -17.58
N VAL A 42 0.11 15.00 -16.29
CA VAL A 42 -1.19 15.10 -15.64
C VAL A 42 -1.53 16.57 -15.36
N VAL A 43 -2.79 16.96 -15.60
CA VAL A 43 -3.29 18.27 -15.19
C VAL A 43 -3.39 18.38 -13.67
N SER A 44 -3.43 19.59 -13.13
CA SER A 44 -3.69 19.77 -11.70
C SER A 44 -5.04 19.16 -11.32
N GLU A 45 -5.10 18.49 -10.18
CA GLU A 45 -6.25 17.71 -9.68
C GLU A 45 -6.58 16.44 -10.47
N GLY A 46 -5.81 16.16 -11.52
CA GLY A 46 -5.89 14.93 -12.28
C GLY A 46 -5.39 13.72 -11.50
N VAL A 47 -5.65 12.54 -12.04
CA VAL A 47 -5.36 11.25 -11.39
C VAL A 47 -4.28 10.50 -12.15
N LEU A 48 -3.28 10.01 -11.41
CA LEU A 48 -2.35 8.99 -11.88
C LEU A 48 -2.76 7.65 -11.30
N ALA A 49 -2.98 6.68 -12.18
CA ALA A 49 -3.13 5.28 -11.83
C ALA A 49 -1.88 4.53 -12.27
N VAL A 50 -1.23 3.83 -11.35
CA VAL A 50 0.09 3.23 -11.56
C VAL A 50 0.06 1.77 -11.13
N THR A 51 0.42 0.87 -12.03
CA THR A 51 0.72 -0.53 -11.73
C THR A 51 2.23 -0.74 -11.66
N ALA A 52 2.68 -1.53 -10.68
CA ALA A 52 4.01 -2.11 -10.66
C ALA A 52 3.88 -3.64 -10.55
N THR A 53 4.43 -4.36 -11.52
CA THR A 53 4.49 -5.83 -11.52
C THR A 53 5.87 -6.35 -11.10
N ASP A 54 6.85 -5.48 -10.83
CA ASP A 54 8.17 -5.84 -10.31
C ASP A 54 8.19 -6.08 -8.78
N THR A 55 7.20 -6.82 -8.28
CA THR A 55 6.97 -7.09 -6.85
C THR A 55 8.18 -7.71 -6.17
N ALA A 56 8.98 -8.54 -6.86
CA ALA A 56 10.23 -9.09 -6.31
C ALA A 56 11.21 -7.99 -5.84
N THR A 57 11.28 -6.87 -6.57
CA THR A 57 12.10 -5.72 -6.21
C THR A 57 11.54 -5.02 -4.99
N LEU A 58 10.25 -4.67 -5.02
CA LEU A 58 9.56 -3.91 -3.96
C LEU A 58 9.41 -4.70 -2.65
N CYS A 59 9.25 -6.02 -2.72
CA CYS A 59 9.15 -6.94 -1.58
C CYS A 59 10.51 -7.42 -1.04
N GLY A 60 11.62 -6.83 -1.50
CA GLY A 60 12.95 -7.06 -0.92
C GLY A 60 13.68 -8.32 -1.36
N VAL A 61 13.27 -8.99 -2.45
CA VAL A 61 14.08 -10.07 -3.05
C VAL A 61 15.36 -9.50 -3.67
N TYR A 62 15.26 -8.32 -4.30
CA TYR A 62 16.38 -7.62 -4.93
C TYR A 62 16.60 -6.22 -4.34
N PRO A 63 17.12 -6.10 -3.11
CA PRO A 63 17.19 -4.82 -2.38
C PRO A 63 18.06 -3.77 -3.08
N LYS A 64 19.19 -4.17 -3.69
CA LYS A 64 20.03 -3.25 -4.48
C LYS A 64 19.28 -2.69 -5.70
N THR A 65 18.43 -3.50 -6.33
CA THR A 65 17.60 -3.05 -7.45
C THR A 65 16.52 -2.08 -6.98
N CYS A 66 15.92 -2.34 -5.81
CA CYS A 66 14.95 -1.44 -5.20
C CYS A 66 15.57 -0.08 -4.89
N LEU A 67 16.79 -0.07 -4.34
CA LEU A 67 17.53 1.16 -4.10
C LEU A 67 17.81 1.93 -5.39
N ARG A 68 18.25 1.26 -6.47
CA ARG A 68 18.53 1.93 -7.76
C ARG A 68 17.28 2.50 -8.43
N ARG A 69 16.15 1.78 -8.38
CA ARG A 69 14.92 2.14 -9.10
C ARG A 69 14.04 3.11 -8.31
N TYR A 70 13.84 2.80 -7.04
CA TYR A 70 12.90 3.49 -6.17
C TYR A 70 13.59 4.33 -5.10
N GLY A 71 14.92 4.33 -5.00
CA GLY A 71 15.63 5.14 -3.99
C GLY A 71 15.21 4.83 -2.56
N ALA A 72 14.89 3.56 -2.26
CA ALA A 72 14.40 3.11 -0.96
C ALA A 72 14.94 1.73 -0.59
N VAL A 73 15.03 1.46 0.71
CA VAL A 73 15.42 0.16 1.29
C VAL A 73 14.15 -0.65 1.58
N PRO A 74 13.93 -1.78 0.90
CA PRO A 74 12.76 -2.63 1.13
C PRO A 74 12.96 -3.56 2.33
N LEU A 75 11.86 -4.19 2.78
CA LEU A 75 11.88 -5.23 3.79
C LEU A 75 11.32 -6.53 3.23
N ARG A 76 12.08 -7.63 3.41
CA ARG A 76 11.60 -8.98 3.12
C ARG A 76 11.07 -9.62 4.40
N SER A 77 9.79 -9.46 4.66
CA SER A 77 9.09 -10.11 5.78
C SER A 77 7.61 -10.33 5.47
N TRP A 78 6.78 -10.68 6.46
CA TRP A 78 5.34 -10.82 6.25
C TRP A 78 4.68 -9.49 5.81
N ILE A 79 5.24 -8.34 6.18
CA ILE A 79 4.72 -7.01 5.75
C ILE A 79 5.25 -6.53 4.39
N LYS A 80 5.98 -7.37 3.64
CA LYS A 80 6.65 -6.99 2.38
C LYS A 80 5.74 -6.29 1.37
N HIS A 81 4.47 -6.71 1.28
CA HIS A 81 3.52 -6.12 0.32
C HIS A 81 3.15 -4.69 0.69
N GLU A 82 2.93 -4.40 1.98
CA GLU A 82 2.65 -3.03 2.43
C GLU A 82 3.90 -2.15 2.31
N VAL A 83 5.07 -2.67 2.69
CA VAL A 83 6.34 -1.93 2.55
C VAL A 83 6.59 -1.57 1.09
N GLY A 84 6.46 -2.52 0.18
CA GLY A 84 6.61 -2.28 -1.25
C GLY A 84 5.60 -1.27 -1.80
N LEU A 85 4.34 -1.34 -1.37
CA LEU A 85 3.30 -0.39 -1.78
C LEU A 85 3.63 1.04 -1.29
N ARG A 86 4.09 1.17 -0.04
CA ARG A 86 4.52 2.45 0.54
C ARG A 86 5.79 3.00 -0.11
N ILE A 87 6.71 2.15 -0.57
CA ILE A 87 7.87 2.55 -1.38
C ILE A 87 7.41 3.11 -2.72
N LEU A 88 6.49 2.44 -3.41
CA LEU A 88 5.96 2.89 -4.70
C LEU A 88 5.29 4.26 -4.58
N ILE A 89 4.42 4.45 -3.58
CA ILE A 89 3.78 5.75 -3.30
C ILE A 89 4.83 6.80 -2.95
N GLY A 90 5.81 6.46 -2.11
CA GLY A 90 6.89 7.37 -1.72
C GLY A 90 7.79 7.79 -2.89
N PHE A 91 8.00 6.88 -3.86
CA PHE A 91 8.67 7.20 -5.11
C PHE A 91 7.86 8.20 -5.94
N ILE A 92 6.57 7.93 -6.20
CA ILE A 92 5.68 8.87 -6.92
C ILE A 92 5.64 10.24 -6.24
N CYS A 93 5.57 10.28 -4.90
CA CYS A 93 5.59 11.53 -4.12
C CYS A 93 6.86 12.35 -4.40
N ARG A 94 8.04 11.71 -4.35
CA ARG A 94 9.32 12.41 -4.62
C ARG A 94 9.46 12.84 -6.08
N GLU A 95 8.98 12.05 -7.03
CA GLU A 95 8.96 12.45 -8.44
C GLU A 95 8.02 13.65 -8.68
N ALA A 96 6.87 13.69 -8.01
CA ALA A 96 5.96 14.84 -8.03
C ALA A 96 6.59 16.11 -7.43
N ALA A 97 7.23 15.98 -6.28
CA ALA A 97 7.76 17.11 -5.54
C ALA A 97 8.85 17.89 -6.29
N LYS A 98 9.63 17.25 -7.18
CA LYS A 98 10.62 17.93 -8.04
C LYS A 98 10.04 19.07 -8.88
N TYR A 99 8.72 19.05 -9.11
CA TYR A 99 7.99 20.00 -9.95
C TYR A 99 6.99 20.84 -9.15
N ASP A 100 7.20 21.02 -7.85
CA ASP A 100 6.28 21.69 -6.93
C ASP A 100 4.87 21.08 -6.99
N ARG A 101 4.78 19.74 -7.05
CA ARG A 101 3.50 19.02 -7.04
C ARG A 101 3.38 18.10 -5.84
N GLY A 102 2.21 18.13 -5.20
CA GLY A 102 1.83 17.22 -4.13
C GLY A 102 0.95 16.08 -4.62
N ILE A 103 0.80 15.04 -3.80
CA ILE A 103 -0.09 13.91 -4.04
C ILE A 103 -1.05 13.68 -2.88
N ASP A 104 -2.27 13.25 -3.19
CA ASP A 104 -3.19 12.60 -2.26
C ASP A 104 -3.47 11.17 -2.73
N VAL A 105 -3.30 10.18 -1.86
CA VAL A 105 -3.63 8.79 -2.18
C VAL A 105 -5.15 8.61 -2.17
N LEU A 106 -5.71 8.17 -3.30
CA LEU A 106 -7.15 7.89 -3.44
C LEU A 106 -7.46 6.47 -2.98
N LEU A 107 -6.69 5.49 -3.45
CA LEU A 107 -6.67 4.10 -2.99
C LEU A 107 -5.42 3.41 -3.51
N SER A 108 -4.98 2.35 -2.84
CA SER A 108 -3.82 1.58 -3.28
C SER A 108 -3.91 0.14 -2.78
N TYR A 109 -3.54 -0.83 -3.60
CA TYR A 109 -3.60 -2.23 -3.18
C TYR A 109 -2.47 -3.08 -3.73
N ALA A 110 -2.21 -4.19 -3.07
CA ALA A 110 -1.19 -5.15 -3.47
C ALA A 110 -1.77 -6.56 -3.54
N THR A 111 -1.28 -7.32 -4.52
CA THR A 111 -1.48 -8.75 -4.69
C THR A 111 -0.11 -9.43 -4.74
N ASP A 112 -0.08 -10.75 -4.91
CA ASP A 112 1.18 -11.48 -5.16
C ASP A 112 1.86 -11.07 -6.48
N HIS A 113 1.07 -10.63 -7.46
CA HIS A 113 1.55 -10.40 -8.82
C HIS A 113 1.81 -8.92 -9.14
N TYR A 114 1.11 -7.99 -8.48
CA TYR A 114 1.24 -6.57 -8.76
C TYR A 114 0.81 -5.68 -7.59
N MET A 115 1.28 -4.45 -7.64
CA MET A 115 0.87 -3.35 -6.78
C MET A 115 0.20 -2.27 -7.63
N ARG A 116 -0.88 -1.69 -7.12
CA ARG A 116 -1.68 -0.68 -7.82
C ARG A 116 -1.88 0.53 -6.92
N VAL A 117 -1.65 1.71 -7.47
CA VAL A 117 -1.74 2.98 -6.74
C VAL A 117 -2.55 3.97 -7.57
N TYR A 118 -3.50 4.64 -6.93
CA TYR A 118 -4.24 5.77 -7.51
C TYR A 118 -3.98 7.01 -6.67
N VAL A 119 -3.39 8.04 -7.27
CA VAL A 119 -3.11 9.33 -6.61
C VAL A 119 -3.74 10.48 -7.37
N ARG A 120 -4.25 11.47 -6.65
CA ARG A 120 -4.55 12.78 -7.19
C ARG A 120 -3.32 13.66 -7.08
N VAL A 121 -2.96 14.35 -8.16
CA VAL A 121 -1.80 15.23 -8.21
C VAL A 121 -2.22 16.69 -8.14
N TRP A 122 -1.60 17.46 -7.25
CA TRP A 122 -1.88 18.88 -7.02
C TRP A 122 -0.71 19.75 -7.44
N ARG A 123 -0.99 20.93 -7.99
CA ARG A 123 0.05 21.95 -8.21
C ARG A 123 0.26 22.80 -6.94
N GLY A 124 1.53 23.17 -6.69
CA GLY A 124 1.95 24.16 -5.70
C GLY A 124 2.96 23.59 -4.69
N ALA A 125 4.03 24.35 -4.41
CA ALA A 125 5.10 23.96 -3.50
C ALA A 125 4.58 23.57 -2.11
N LYS A 126 3.65 24.34 -1.53
CA LYS A 126 3.02 24.00 -0.24
C LYS A 126 2.33 22.63 -0.22
N LYS A 127 1.79 22.19 -1.36
CA LYS A 127 1.18 20.86 -1.49
C LYS A 127 2.26 19.78 -1.60
N ALA A 128 3.35 20.06 -2.32
CA ALA A 128 4.51 19.19 -2.38
C ALA A 128 5.12 18.98 -0.99
N ASP A 129 5.38 20.06 -0.25
CA ASP A 129 5.94 20.02 1.10
C ASP A 129 5.08 19.16 2.03
N LYS A 130 3.76 19.40 2.04
CA LYS A 130 2.81 18.60 2.82
C LYS A 130 2.83 17.12 2.45
N SER A 131 2.96 16.78 1.17
CA SER A 131 3.07 15.37 0.76
C SER A 131 4.41 14.76 1.20
N LEU A 132 5.50 15.53 1.20
CA LEU A 132 6.81 15.07 1.65
C LEU A 132 6.87 14.84 3.16
N GLU A 133 6.08 15.54 3.98
CA GLU A 133 5.96 15.30 5.43
C GLU A 133 5.55 13.85 5.78
N HIS A 134 4.88 13.16 4.85
CA HIS A 134 4.50 11.76 5.01
C HIS A 134 5.64 10.77 4.74
N LEU A 135 6.80 11.21 4.23
CA LEU A 135 7.92 10.32 3.92
C LEU A 135 8.82 10.12 5.12
N GLN A 136 8.98 8.86 5.56
CA GLN A 136 9.81 8.54 6.72
C GLN A 136 10.63 7.27 6.50
N ARG A 137 11.77 7.18 7.17
CA ARG A 137 12.51 5.94 7.36
C ARG A 137 12.06 5.33 8.69
N VAL A 138 11.88 4.01 8.72
CA VAL A 138 11.28 3.32 9.87
C VAL A 138 12.18 2.19 10.33
N GLU A 139 12.26 1.99 11.64
CA GLU A 139 12.97 0.84 12.21
C GLU A 139 12.21 -0.45 11.88
N ALA A 140 12.92 -1.45 11.37
CA ALA A 140 12.33 -2.69 10.90
C ALA A 140 12.29 -3.81 11.97
N SER A 141 12.86 -3.58 13.16
CA SER A 141 13.11 -4.60 14.18
C SER A 141 11.85 -5.39 14.55
N ASP A 142 10.70 -4.73 14.59
CA ASP A 142 9.42 -5.38 14.91
C ASP A 142 8.90 -6.35 13.86
N PHE A 143 9.40 -6.21 12.64
CA PHE A 143 8.90 -6.93 11.46
C PHE A 143 9.94 -7.85 10.84
N THR A 144 11.05 -8.11 11.55
CA THR A 144 12.07 -9.07 11.12
C THR A 144 11.68 -10.50 11.50
N ILE A 145 11.99 -11.45 10.61
CA ILE A 145 11.73 -12.89 10.85
C ILE A 145 12.84 -13.45 11.75
N HIS A 146 14.08 -12.97 11.60
CA HIS A 146 15.23 -13.43 12.36
C HIS A 146 15.98 -12.26 13.00
N LYS A 147 16.34 -12.37 14.29
CA LYS A 147 17.20 -11.38 14.99
C LYS A 147 18.59 -11.16 14.34
N LYS A 148 18.97 -11.99 13.35
CA LYS A 148 20.21 -11.85 12.56
C LYS A 148 20.03 -11.01 11.28
N ASP A 149 18.82 -10.56 10.97
CA ASP A 149 18.58 -9.70 9.82
C ASP A 149 19.28 -8.35 10.04
N LYS A 150 20.22 -8.02 9.16
CA LYS A 150 21.05 -6.79 9.26
C LYS A 150 20.31 -5.50 8.91
N VAL A 151 19.09 -5.59 8.39
CA VAL A 151 18.30 -4.42 7.99
C VAL A 151 17.58 -3.90 9.24
N THR A 152 18.15 -2.86 9.83
CA THR A 152 17.57 -2.18 10.98
C THR A 152 16.62 -1.06 10.58
N GLU A 153 16.78 -0.51 9.37
CA GLU A 153 16.01 0.64 8.89
C GLU A 153 15.57 0.46 7.44
N ILE A 154 14.30 0.79 7.15
CA ILE A 154 13.66 0.65 5.84
C ILE A 154 13.11 2.00 5.34
N GLY A 155 12.96 2.15 4.02
CA GLY A 155 12.42 3.35 3.39
C GLY A 155 13.42 4.23 2.63
N PRO A 156 13.04 5.48 2.31
CA PRO A 156 11.84 6.18 2.80
C PRO A 156 10.55 5.53 2.31
N LEU A 157 9.54 5.50 3.19
CA LEU A 157 8.21 4.95 2.98
C LEU A 157 7.19 6.08 3.03
N TRP A 158 6.13 5.98 2.24
CA TRP A 158 4.92 6.75 2.48
C TRP A 158 4.24 6.27 3.76
N MET A 159 4.17 7.12 4.78
CA MET A 159 3.51 6.85 6.07
C MET A 159 2.09 7.43 6.18
N GLY A 160 1.64 8.16 5.16
CA GLY A 160 0.26 8.61 5.06
C GLY A 160 -0.73 7.45 4.86
N LYS A 161 -2.02 7.79 4.78
CA LYS A 161 -3.08 6.81 4.50
C LYS A 161 -2.87 6.17 3.13
N LEU A 162 -3.21 4.89 3.02
CA LEU A 162 -3.18 4.13 1.76
C LEU A 162 -4.45 4.30 0.93
N HIS A 163 -5.50 4.84 1.55
CA HIS A 163 -6.79 5.06 0.90
C HIS A 163 -7.49 6.32 1.43
N ASN A 164 -8.34 6.88 0.58
CA ASN A 164 -9.30 7.89 0.97
C ASN A 164 -10.66 7.23 1.27
N LYS A 165 -11.09 7.28 2.53
CA LYS A 165 -12.35 6.65 2.99
C LYS A 165 -13.57 7.03 2.15
N ASN A 166 -13.70 8.30 1.78
CA ASN A 166 -14.83 8.78 0.98
C ASN A 166 -14.81 8.23 -0.45
N VAL A 167 -13.62 8.08 -1.03
CA VAL A 167 -13.47 7.45 -2.36
C VAL A 167 -13.86 5.98 -2.29
N VAL A 168 -13.36 5.24 -1.30
CA VAL A 168 -13.67 3.80 -1.14
C VAL A 168 -15.16 3.57 -0.92
N LEU A 169 -15.83 4.39 -0.09
CA LEU A 169 -17.27 4.30 0.14
C LEU A 169 -18.09 4.58 -1.14
N LYS A 170 -17.69 5.60 -1.92
CA LYS A 170 -18.33 5.88 -3.22
C LYS A 170 -18.14 4.73 -4.21
N LEU A 171 -16.96 4.11 -4.24
CA LEU A 171 -16.72 2.93 -5.08
C LEU A 171 -17.59 1.74 -4.66
N LYS A 172 -17.81 1.54 -3.36
CA LYS A 172 -18.71 0.50 -2.85
C LYS A 172 -20.16 0.73 -3.32
N ASP A 173 -20.66 1.96 -3.26
CA ASP A 173 -21.99 2.32 -3.79
C ASP A 173 -22.10 2.11 -5.32
N ILE A 174 -21.08 2.52 -6.08
CA ILE A 174 -21.05 2.29 -7.54
C ILE A 174 -21.07 0.78 -7.85
N LEU A 175 -20.32 -0.02 -7.10
CA LEU A 175 -20.23 -1.46 -7.30
C LEU A 175 -21.57 -2.16 -7.06
N GLN A 176 -22.39 -1.66 -6.15
CA GLN A 176 -23.74 -2.19 -5.92
C GLN A 176 -24.63 -2.06 -7.17
N ARG A 177 -24.43 -0.98 -7.95
CA ARG A 177 -25.25 -0.61 -9.11
C ARG A 177 -24.72 -1.16 -10.44
N LYS A 178 -23.49 -1.69 -10.47
CA LYS A 178 -22.85 -2.22 -11.68
C LYS A 178 -22.74 -3.74 -11.65
N THR A 179 -22.88 -4.36 -12.82
CA THR A 179 -22.58 -5.77 -13.03
C THR A 179 -21.14 -5.91 -13.51
N CYS A 180 -20.38 -6.81 -12.89
CA CYS A 180 -19.01 -7.13 -13.26
C CYS A 180 -18.67 -8.55 -12.81
N GLY A 181 -17.94 -9.31 -13.63
CA GLY A 181 -17.59 -10.70 -13.32
C GLY A 181 -16.72 -10.86 -12.06
N THR A 182 -16.01 -9.81 -11.65
CA THR A 182 -15.10 -9.79 -10.50
C THR A 182 -15.71 -9.17 -9.24
N ARG A 183 -17.04 -9.01 -9.19
CA ARG A 183 -17.76 -8.28 -8.12
C ARG A 183 -17.38 -8.71 -6.71
N ARG A 184 -17.46 -10.01 -6.41
CA ARG A 184 -17.18 -10.56 -5.07
C ARG A 184 -15.76 -10.23 -4.58
N GLY A 185 -14.78 -10.28 -5.49
CA GLY A 185 -13.40 -9.94 -5.18
C GLY A 185 -13.23 -8.45 -4.86
N MET A 186 -13.89 -7.58 -5.65
CA MET A 186 -13.88 -6.13 -5.40
C MET A 186 -14.62 -5.75 -4.12
N GLU A 187 -15.76 -6.38 -3.81
CA GLU A 187 -16.48 -6.16 -2.55
C GLU A 187 -15.60 -6.52 -1.35
N LYS A 188 -14.97 -7.71 -1.38
CA LYS A 188 -14.02 -8.13 -0.34
C LYS A 188 -12.88 -7.12 -0.19
N LEU A 189 -12.27 -6.68 -1.29
CA LEU A 189 -11.16 -5.72 -1.26
C LEU A 189 -11.60 -4.38 -0.65
N LEU A 190 -12.72 -3.82 -1.11
CA LEU A 190 -13.23 -2.53 -0.60
C LEU A 190 -13.60 -2.61 0.88
N GLU A 191 -14.13 -3.75 1.36
CA GLU A 191 -14.39 -3.97 2.77
C GLU A 191 -13.12 -3.96 3.60
N ARG A 192 -12.06 -4.64 3.15
CA ARG A 192 -10.75 -4.60 3.81
C ARG A 192 -10.17 -3.18 3.83
N MET A 193 -10.32 -2.43 2.73
CA MET A 193 -9.88 -1.03 2.67
C MET A 193 -10.63 -0.15 3.68
N ILE A 194 -11.93 -0.37 3.89
CA ILE A 194 -12.75 0.37 4.86
C ILE A 194 -12.32 0.05 6.30
N GLU A 195 -12.04 -1.22 6.60
CA GLU A 195 -11.54 -1.63 7.93
C GLU A 195 -10.16 -1.03 8.23
N GLU A 196 -9.26 -0.97 7.24
CA GLU A 196 -7.86 -0.58 7.48
C GLU A 196 -7.56 0.92 7.36
N VAL A 197 -8.44 1.72 6.76
CA VAL A 197 -8.14 3.11 6.35
C VAL A 197 -7.71 4.04 7.49
N ASP A 198 -8.21 3.79 8.70
CA ASP A 198 -7.93 4.58 9.90
C ASP A 198 -7.02 3.83 10.89
N LEU A 199 -6.52 2.65 10.53
CA LEU A 199 -5.58 1.86 11.33
C LEU A 199 -4.13 2.27 11.06
N PRO A 200 -3.21 2.06 12.02
CA PRO A 200 -1.82 2.45 11.86
C PRO A 200 -1.12 1.69 10.71
N PRO A 201 0.02 2.20 10.20
CA PRO A 201 0.84 1.51 9.22
C PRO A 201 1.31 0.13 9.68
N PHE A 202 1.50 -0.75 8.69
CA PHE A 202 1.94 -2.13 8.84
C PHE A 202 0.91 -3.03 9.53
N PHE A 203 1.19 -4.32 9.53
CA PHE A 203 0.27 -5.34 10.00
C PHE A 203 1.01 -6.52 10.63
N TYR A 204 0.26 -7.31 11.36
CA TYR A 204 0.67 -8.62 11.84
C TYR A 204 -0.09 -9.70 11.09
N THR A 205 0.49 -10.89 11.01
CA THR A 205 -0.25 -12.09 10.61
C THR A 205 -0.33 -13.01 11.81
N VAL A 206 -1.50 -13.63 12.00
CA VAL A 206 -1.66 -14.63 13.07
C VAL A 206 -0.67 -15.77 12.85
N ASP A 207 -0.45 -16.18 11.61
CA ASP A 207 0.44 -17.29 11.28
C ASP A 207 1.91 -17.00 11.61
N SER A 208 2.43 -15.83 11.20
CA SER A 208 3.83 -15.48 11.48
C SER A 208 4.08 -15.31 12.97
N LEU A 209 3.17 -14.64 13.69
CA LEU A 209 3.31 -14.45 15.13
C LEU A 209 3.17 -15.77 15.89
N SER A 210 2.22 -16.63 15.53
CA SER A 210 2.04 -17.92 16.19
C SER A 210 3.25 -18.83 15.97
N SER A 211 3.84 -18.81 14.77
CA SER A 211 5.11 -19.49 14.48
C SER A 211 6.27 -18.96 15.34
N GLN A 212 6.42 -17.64 15.44
CA GLN A 212 7.44 -17.01 16.30
C GLN A 212 7.26 -17.36 17.78
N LEU A 213 6.01 -17.43 18.25
CA LEU A 213 5.65 -17.74 19.63
C LEU A 213 5.59 -19.25 19.93
N LYS A 214 5.71 -20.11 18.91
CA LYS A 214 5.57 -21.57 18.98
C LYS A 214 4.22 -22.02 19.58
N VAL A 215 3.14 -21.37 19.16
CA VAL A 215 1.77 -21.70 19.59
C VAL A 215 0.89 -22.08 18.40
N SER A 216 -0.25 -22.74 18.66
CA SER A 216 -1.25 -22.97 17.61
C SER A 216 -1.92 -21.65 17.21
N PRO A 217 -2.12 -21.38 15.90
CA PRO A 217 -2.71 -20.13 15.45
C PRO A 217 -4.20 -20.03 15.87
N PRO A 218 -4.60 -19.02 16.67
CA PRO A 218 -6.01 -18.77 16.95
C PRO A 218 -6.75 -18.28 15.70
N LYS A 219 -8.09 -18.34 15.70
CA LYS A 219 -8.85 -17.73 14.59
C LYS A 219 -8.73 -16.21 14.66
N LEU A 220 -8.46 -15.57 13.53
CA LEU A 220 -8.28 -14.11 13.44
C LEU A 220 -9.44 -13.33 14.07
N ILE A 221 -10.69 -13.81 13.91
CA ILE A 221 -11.86 -13.14 14.50
C ILE A 221 -11.74 -12.98 16.02
N PHE A 222 -11.23 -13.99 16.73
CA PHE A 222 -11.07 -13.91 18.19
C PHE A 222 -9.97 -12.93 18.57
N VAL A 223 -8.87 -12.89 17.80
CA VAL A 223 -7.80 -11.90 18.02
C VAL A 223 -8.34 -10.47 17.89
N LEU A 224 -9.11 -10.20 16.83
CA LEU A 224 -9.72 -8.89 16.60
C LEU A 224 -10.72 -8.53 17.70
N THR A 225 -11.60 -9.46 18.07
CA THR A 225 -12.60 -9.24 19.14
C THR A 225 -11.91 -8.92 20.46
N THR A 226 -10.94 -9.74 20.89
CA THR A 226 -10.22 -9.54 22.16
C THR A 226 -9.43 -8.23 22.19
N LEU A 227 -8.81 -7.83 21.07
CA LEU A 227 -8.12 -6.53 21.00
C LEU A 227 -9.10 -5.35 21.13
N ASN A 228 -10.23 -5.40 20.43
CA ASN A 228 -11.25 -4.36 20.50
C ASN A 228 -11.92 -4.30 21.89
N GLU A 229 -12.18 -5.45 22.53
CA GLU A 229 -12.69 -5.51 23.91
C GLU A 229 -11.71 -4.93 24.94
N LYS A 230 -10.40 -5.04 24.68
CA LYS A 230 -9.34 -4.39 25.47
C LYS A 230 -9.15 -2.91 25.15
N GLY A 231 -9.95 -2.34 24.24
CA GLY A 231 -9.95 -0.91 23.89
C GLY A 231 -8.97 -0.51 22.79
N PHE A 232 -8.32 -1.45 22.13
CA PHE A 232 -7.43 -1.18 20.99
C PHE A 232 -8.23 -1.15 19.70
N MET A 233 -7.82 -0.31 18.74
CA MET A 233 -8.34 -0.38 17.39
C MET A 233 -7.75 -1.61 16.70
N ALA A 234 -8.57 -2.52 16.20
CA ALA A 234 -8.09 -3.65 15.41
C ALA A 234 -9.04 -4.01 14.27
N GLY A 235 -8.47 -4.28 13.09
CA GLY A 235 -9.25 -4.64 11.90
C GLY A 235 -8.44 -5.41 10.87
N ARG A 236 -9.14 -6.02 9.92
CA ARG A 236 -8.50 -6.78 8.85
C ARG A 236 -7.78 -5.85 7.88
N THR A 237 -6.86 -6.42 7.12
CA THR A 237 -6.16 -5.71 6.03
C THR A 237 -6.32 -6.42 4.70
N GLN A 238 -6.02 -5.71 3.62
CA GLN A 238 -6.06 -6.23 2.25
C GLN A 238 -4.91 -7.19 1.91
N PHE A 239 -3.82 -7.17 2.68
CA PHE A 239 -2.55 -7.79 2.26
C PHE A 239 -2.52 -9.30 2.44
N ASP A 240 -3.29 -9.84 3.39
CA ASP A 240 -3.34 -11.27 3.68
C ASP A 240 -4.63 -11.60 4.46
N ASP A 241 -5.16 -12.81 4.30
CA ASP A 241 -6.41 -13.22 4.93
C ASP A 241 -6.28 -13.49 6.45
N SER A 242 -5.08 -13.81 6.93
CA SER A 242 -4.71 -13.97 8.34
C SER A 242 -4.19 -12.67 8.96
N ALA A 243 -4.08 -11.59 8.18
CA ALA A 243 -3.50 -10.33 8.63
C ALA A 243 -4.49 -9.36 9.27
N PHE A 244 -3.95 -8.58 10.21
CA PHE A 244 -4.66 -7.50 10.88
C PHE A 244 -3.73 -6.35 11.24
N LYS A 245 -4.33 -5.17 11.39
CA LYS A 245 -3.68 -3.97 11.89
C LYS A 245 -4.24 -3.63 13.25
N THR A 246 -3.41 -3.05 14.11
CA THR A 246 -3.84 -2.57 15.41
C THR A 246 -2.88 -1.51 15.94
N ASP A 247 -3.39 -0.62 16.79
CA ASP A 247 -2.61 0.32 17.60
C ASP A 247 -2.06 -0.29 18.90
N ALA A 248 -2.38 -1.56 19.19
CA ALA A 248 -1.78 -2.30 20.29
C ALA A 248 -0.27 -2.50 20.07
N SER A 249 0.50 -2.44 21.17
CA SER A 249 1.93 -2.75 21.15
C SER A 249 2.17 -4.22 20.77
N ARG A 250 3.36 -4.52 20.23
CA ARG A 250 3.73 -5.88 19.86
C ARG A 250 3.63 -6.85 21.04
N GLU A 251 4.00 -6.39 22.23
CA GLU A 251 3.91 -7.15 23.48
C GLU A 251 2.47 -7.55 23.78
N GLU A 252 1.52 -6.62 23.64
CA GLU A 252 0.10 -6.89 23.89
C GLU A 252 -0.47 -7.83 22.83
N VAL A 253 -0.14 -7.63 21.55
CA VAL A 253 -0.55 -8.54 20.48
C VAL A 253 -0.05 -9.97 20.75
N CYS A 254 1.21 -10.12 21.16
CA CYS A 254 1.78 -11.42 21.49
C CYS A 254 1.12 -12.05 22.73
N ARG A 255 0.71 -11.25 23.72
CA ARG A 255 -0.03 -11.70 24.90
C ARG A 255 -1.39 -12.26 24.51
N VAL A 256 -2.17 -11.51 23.72
CA VAL A 256 -3.49 -11.93 23.22
C VAL A 256 -3.41 -13.23 22.42
N ILE A 257 -2.43 -13.36 21.52
CA ILE A 257 -2.25 -14.60 20.75
C ILE A 257 -1.96 -15.81 21.66
N LYS A 258 -1.10 -15.64 22.68
CA LYS A 258 -0.80 -16.72 23.64
C LYS A 258 -2.01 -17.10 24.48
N GLU A 259 -2.76 -16.11 24.97
CA GLU A 259 -3.98 -16.31 25.74
C GLU A 259 -4.97 -17.16 24.94
N LEU A 260 -5.29 -16.73 23.71
CA LEU A 260 -6.22 -17.44 22.83
C LEU A 260 -5.72 -18.83 22.40
N ALA A 261 -4.42 -19.01 22.23
CA ALA A 261 -3.85 -20.31 21.89
C ALA A 261 -3.90 -21.31 23.06
N SER A 262 -3.93 -20.80 24.30
CA SER A 262 -4.00 -21.61 25.53
C SER A 262 -5.44 -22.07 25.83
N HIS A 263 -6.43 -21.25 25.47
CA HIS A 263 -7.86 -21.57 25.61
C HIS A 263 -8.41 -22.40 24.44
N LYS A 264 -7.71 -23.49 24.07
CA LYS A 264 -8.30 -24.47 23.14
C LYS A 264 -9.55 -25.09 23.78
N TYR A 265 -10.69 -24.94 23.10
CA TYR A 265 -12.01 -25.51 23.38
C TYR A 265 -12.87 -24.75 24.41
N LEU A 266 -13.57 -23.73 23.92
CA LEU A 266 -15.01 -23.59 24.17
C LEU A 266 -15.74 -23.73 22.83
#